data_AF-A0A920HW17-F1
#
_entry.id   AF-A0A920HW17-F1
#
_cell.length_a   1.000
_cell.length_b   1.000
_cell.length_c   1.000
_cell.angle_alpha   90.00
_cell.angle_beta   90.00
_cell.angle_gamma   90.00
#
_symmetry.space_group_name_H-M   'P 1'
#
loop_
_entity.id
_entity.type
_entity.pdbx_description
1 polymer ?
#
loop_
_entity_poly.entity_id
_entity_poly.type
_entity_poly.pdbx_seq_one_letter_code
_entity_poly.pdbx_strand_id
1 'polypeptide(L)' 'MVLGNGLIQDIHLTKIPTNVAIGGSIRIGSGNVTDVETVKVLEIFGQEKIIRILRHTGIAHTLWVKC' A
#
# COMPACT_ATOMS: atom_id res chain seq x y z
N MET A 1 -16.60 -5.07 13.50
CA MET A 1 -16.88 -3.64 13.24
C MET A 1 -15.63 -2.86 13.61
N VAL A 2 -14.84 -2.42 12.62
CA VAL A 2 -13.72 -1.50 12.84
C VAL A 2 -13.91 -0.35 11.85
N LEU A 3 -14.02 0.86 12.40
CA LEU A 3 -14.21 2.10 11.67
C LEU A 3 -12.85 2.59 11.16
N GLY A 4 -12.71 2.73 9.84
CA GLY A 4 -12.02 3.83 9.15
C GLY A 4 -10.58 4.22 9.49
N ASN A 5 -9.84 3.46 10.29
CA ASN A 5 -8.43 3.76 10.56
C ASN A 5 -7.57 2.99 9.56
N GLY A 6 -6.82 3.72 8.73
CA GLY A 6 -6.02 3.14 7.65
C GLY A 6 -5.22 1.90 8.06
N LEU A 7 -5.13 0.94 7.15
CA LEU A 7 -4.43 -0.32 7.38
C LEU A 7 -2.92 -0.10 7.25
N ILE A 8 -2.17 -0.45 8.29
CA ILE A 8 -0.72 -0.58 8.19
C ILE A 8 -0.43 -1.94 7.57
N GLN A 9 0.34 -1.95 6.49
CA GLN A 9 0.69 -3.16 5.77
C GLN A 9 2.15 -3.10 5.32
N ASP A 10 2.78 -4.28 5.26
CA ASP A 10 4.14 -4.44 4.77
C ASP A 10 4.12 -4.93 3.32
N ILE A 11 4.88 -4.27 2.45
CA ILE A 11 5.09 -4.66 1.05
C ILE A 11 6.45 -5.33 0.92
N HIS A 12 6.44 -6.56 0.42
CA HIS A 12 7.66 -7.32 0.15
C HIS A 12 8.09 -7.06 -1.29
N LEU A 13 9.33 -6.60 -1.47
CA LEU A 13 9.88 -6.27 -2.77
C LEU A 13 11.07 -7.16 -3.09
N THR A 14 11.29 -7.42 -4.37
CA THR A 14 12.51 -8.10 -4.84
C THR A 14 13.73 -7.15 -4.83
N LYS A 15 13.48 -5.85 -4.99
CA LYS A 15 14.46 -4.75 -4.92
C LYS A 15 13.78 -3.45 -4.48
N ILE A 16 14.40 -2.73 -3.54
CA ILE A 16 13.95 -1.40 -3.13
C ILE A 16 14.33 -0.38 -4.23
N PRO A 17 13.38 0.38 -4.78
CA PRO A 17 13.69 1.48 -5.69
C PRO A 17 14.40 2.62 -4.95
N THR A 18 15.40 3.23 -5.59
CA THR A 18 16.22 4.32 -5.00
C THR A 18 15.45 5.63 -4.81
N ASN A 19 14.29 5.77 -5.46
CA ASN A 19 13.45 6.97 -5.42
C ASN A 19 12.25 6.84 -4.48
N VAL A 20 12.37 6.03 -3.42
CA VAL A 20 11.36 5.94 -2.37
C VAL A 20 11.93 6.45 -1.06
N ALA A 21 11.17 7.31 -0.39
CA ALA A 21 11.53 7.94 0.87
C ALA A 21 10.40 7.82 1.89
N ILE A 22 10.77 7.82 3.17
CA ILE A 22 9.83 7.85 4.30
C ILE A 22 8.98 9.13 4.23
N GLY A 23 7.68 9.00 4.44
CA GLY A 23 6.72 10.09 4.30
C GLY A 23 6.26 10.37 2.87
N GLY A 24 6.91 9.76 1.87
CA GLY A 24 6.50 9.82 0.48
C GLY A 24 5.26 8.96 0.16
N SER A 25 4.90 8.90 -1.11
CA SER A 25 3.77 8.11 -1.60
C SER A 25 4.19 7.12 -2.67
N ILE A 26 3.57 5.93 -2.66
CA ILE A 26 3.77 4.89 -3.67
C ILE A 26 2.43 4.65 -4.37
N ARG A 27 2.48 4.42 -5.68
CA ARG A 27 1.31 3.99 -6.47
C ARG A 27 1.42 2.50 -6.72
N ILE A 28 0.37 1.75 -6.40
CA ILE A 28 0.33 0.29 -6.55
C ILE A 28 -0.81 -0.06 -7.50
N GLY A 29 -0.54 -0.92 -8.47
CA GLY A 29 -1.52 -1.50 -9.37
C GLY A 29 -1.19 -2.97 -9.58
N SER A 30 -2.21 -3.81 -9.73
CA SER A 30 -2.04 -5.24 -9.99
C SER A 30 -2.21 -5.52 -11.48
N GLY A 31 -1.10 -5.74 -12.20
CA GLY A 31 -1.10 -5.99 -13.65
C GLY A 31 -1.14 -4.71 -14.50
N ASN A 32 -1.67 -4.80 -15.72
CA ASN A 32 -1.85 -3.64 -16.61
C ASN A 32 -3.18 -2.95 -16.31
N VAL A 33 -3.22 -2.20 -15.21
CA VAL A 33 -4.42 -1.52 -14.73
C VAL A 33 -4.24 0.00 -14.78
N THR A 34 -5.32 0.70 -15.12
CA THR A 34 -5.39 2.17 -15.04
C THR A 34 -5.78 2.64 -13.65
N ASP A 35 -6.49 1.80 -12.90
CA ASP A 35 -6.83 2.04 -11.50
C ASP A 35 -5.63 1.67 -10.62
N VAL A 36 -5.11 2.66 -9.89
CA VAL A 36 -3.94 2.50 -9.03
C VAL A 36 -4.21 3.14 -7.68
N GLU A 37 -3.90 2.41 -6.62
CA GLU A 37 -4.01 2.93 -5.26
C GLU A 37 -2.78 3.74 -4.90
N THR A 38 -2.98 4.88 -4.21
CA THR A 38 -1.87 5.68 -3.67
C THR A 38 -1.77 5.46 -2.17
N VAL A 39 -0.62 4.98 -1.73
CA VAL A 39 -0.34 4.63 -0.33
C VAL A 39 0.78 5.52 0.22
N LYS A 40 0.82 5.72 1.53
CA LYS A 40 1.87 6.52 2.18
C LYS A 40 2.95 5.61 2.76
N VAL A 41 4.21 5.97 2.57
CA VAL A 41 5.36 5.25 3.14
C VAL A 41 5.57 5.67 4.59
N LEU A 42 5.59 4.71 5.50
CA LEU A 42 5.86 4.93 6.92
C LEU A 42 7.32 4.58 7.27
N GLU A 43 7.79 3.42 6.84
CA GLU A 43 9.14 2.93 7.13
C GLU A 43 9.68 2.09 5.97
N ILE A 44 11.02 2.02 5.86
CA ILE A 44 11.73 1.26 4.81
C ILE A 44 12.76 0.37 5.47
N PHE A 45 12.59 -0.94 5.37
CA PHE A 45 13.53 -1.96 5.84
C PHE A 45 14.38 -2.41 4.65
N GLY A 46 15.46 -1.68 4.38
CA GLY A 46 16.28 -1.87 3.17
C GLY A 46 16.96 -3.24 3.07
N GLN A 47 17.37 -3.84 4.19
CA GLN A 47 18.04 -5.15 4.22
C GLN A 47 17.06 -6.30 3.91
N GLU A 48 15.86 -6.20 4.47
CA GLU A 48 14.78 -7.20 4.32
C GLU A 48 13.94 -6.97 3.06
N LYS A 49 14.16 -5.82 2.39
CA LYS A 49 13.42 -5.36 1.21
C LYS A 49 11.92 -5.22 1.47
N ILE A 50 11.60 -4.73 2.66
CA ILE A 50 10.22 -4.51 3.10
C ILE A 50 9.96 -3.01 3.18
N ILE A 51 8.80 -2.56 2.71
CA ILE A 51 8.33 -1.19 2.88
C ILE A 51 7.02 -1.22 3.65
N ARG A 52 7.01 -0.58 4.82
CA ARG A 52 5.80 -0.41 5.60
C ARG A 52 5.03 0.80 5.11
N ILE A 53 3.76 0.59 4.80
CA ILE A 53 2.89 1.61 4.27
C ILE A 53 1.64 1.79 5.12
N LEU A 54 1.03 2.96 5.00
CA LEU A 54 -0.33 3.24 5.42
C LEU A 54 -1.23 3.22 4.20
N ARG A 55 -2.17 2.28 4.16
CA ARG A 55 -3.26 2.24 3.17
C ARG A 55 -4.46 2.99 3.73
N HIS A 56 -5.03 3.87 2.93
CA HIS A 56 -6.31 4.47 3.29
C HIS A 56 -7.41 3.46 3.03
N THR A 57 -7.90 2.80 4.08
CA THR A 57 -9.09 1.94 4.01
C THR A 57 -10.33 2.80 4.26
N GLY A 58 -10.75 3.55 3.23
CA GLY A 58 -12.12 4.04 3.15
C GLY A 58 -13.08 2.86 2.93
N ILE A 59 -14.37 3.01 3.25
CA ILE A 59 -15.39 1.99 2.99
C ILE A 59 -15.59 1.85 1.46
N ALA A 60 -14.69 1.11 0.82
CA ALA A 60 -14.73 0.57 -0.53
C ALA A 60 -13.37 -0.15 -0.65
N HIS A 61 -13.26 -1.47 -0.54
CA HIS A 61 -13.22 -2.36 -1.70
C HIS A 61 -13.12 -3.82 -1.21
N THR A 62 -14.03 -4.25 -0.33
CA THR A 62 -14.64 -5.57 -0.51
C THR A 62 -16.01 -5.32 -1.08
N LEU A 63 -16.06 -5.02 -2.38
CA LEU A 63 -17.24 -5.36 -3.16
C LEU A 63 -17.28 -6.89 -3.18
N TRP A 64 -17.74 -7.48 -2.07
CA TRP A 64 -18.42 -8.76 -2.13
C TRP A 64 -19.53 -8.52 -3.12
N VAL A 65 -19.32 -9.07 -4.32
CA VAL A 65 -20.37 -9.28 -5.30
C VAL A 65 -21.54 -9.87 -4.52
N LYS A 66 -22.61 -9.11 -4.48
CA LYS A 66 -23.91 -9.50 -3.97
C LYS A 66 -24.31 -10.81 -4.66
N CYS A 67 -24.47 -11.89 -3.90
CA CYS A 67 -25.34 -12.98 -4.30
C CYS A 67 -26.79 -12.49 -4.25
#